data_AF-F5LBY5-F1
#
_entry.id   AF-F5LBY5-F1
#
_cell.length_a   1.000
_cell.length_b   1.000
_cell.length_c   1.000
_cell.angle_alpha   90.00
_cell.angle_beta   90.00
_cell.angle_gamma   90.00
#
_symmetry.space_group_name_H-M   'P 1'
#
loop_
_entity.id
_entity.type
_entity.pdbx_description
1 polymer ?
#
loop_
_entity_poly.entity_id
_entity_poly.type
_entity_poly.pdbx_seq_one_letter_code
_entity_poly.pdbx_strand_id
1 'polypeptide(L)'
;MNEQQARKWSVMRRKGPGMYVMLNFALPVGLVLTALVSLLEYSLTGELIGIWLPIRLIVFCFIGFFIGMFRWQTVDKRYQQVAPKYGLPVQVEKGTK
;
A
#
# COMPACT_ATOMS: atom_id res chain seq x y z
N MET A 1 -19.00 0.65 4.29
CA MET A 1 -18.49 -0.48 3.49
C MET A 1 -19.67 -1.39 3.20
N ASN A 2 -19.96 -1.63 1.92
CA ASN A 2 -21.12 -2.44 1.51
C ASN A 2 -20.76 -3.93 1.54
N GLU A 3 -21.74 -4.84 1.50
CA GLU A 3 -21.51 -6.29 1.55
C GLU A 3 -20.51 -6.76 0.47
N GLN A 4 -20.66 -6.29 -0.78
CA GLN A 4 -19.74 -6.62 -1.87
C GLN A 4 -18.30 -6.16 -1.60
N GLN A 5 -18.12 -4.98 -0.99
CA GLN A 5 -16.81 -4.47 -0.64
C GLN A 5 -16.20 -5.29 0.50
N ALA A 6 -17.00 -5.67 1.49
CA ALA A 6 -16.58 -6.51 2.60
C ALA A 6 -16.12 -7.90 2.10
N ARG A 7 -16.86 -8.53 1.18
CA ARG A 7 -16.46 -9.79 0.54
C ARG A 7 -15.14 -9.67 -0.23
N LYS A 8 -14.94 -8.59 -1.00
CA LYS A 8 -13.66 -8.36 -1.69
C LYS A 8 -12.51 -8.19 -0.70
N TRP A 9 -12.74 -7.45 0.38
CA TRP A 9 -11.73 -7.23 1.42
C TRP A 9 -11.39 -8.50 2.18
N SER A 10 -12.35 -9.38 2.46
CA SER A 10 -12.08 -10.64 3.18
C SER A 10 -11.07 -11.52 2.43
N VAL A 11 -11.13 -11.54 1.10
CA VAL A 11 -10.15 -12.22 0.25
C VAL A 11 -8.80 -11.51 0.26
N MET A 12 -8.77 -10.17 0.13
CA MET A 12 -7.52 -9.40 0.14
C MET A 12 -6.77 -9.51 1.47
N ARG A 13 -7.49 -9.52 2.59
CA ARG A 13 -6.94 -9.57 3.95
C ARG A 13 -6.11 -10.83 4.22
N ARG A 14 -6.40 -11.93 3.50
CA ARG A 14 -5.63 -13.19 3.58
C ARG A 14 -4.17 -13.05 3.12
N LYS A 15 -3.86 -12.07 2.25
CA LYS A 15 -2.49 -11.82 1.78
C LYS A 15 -1.59 -11.17 2.84
N GLY A 16 -2.18 -10.69 3.93
CA GLY A 16 -1.48 -9.99 4.99
C GLY A 16 -1.18 -8.52 4.66
N PRO A 17 -0.93 -7.70 5.70
CA PRO A 17 -0.72 -6.26 5.55
C PRO A 17 0.53 -5.95 4.74
N GLY A 18 1.67 -6.61 5.03
CA GLY A 18 2.94 -6.33 4.36
C GLY A 18 2.89 -6.50 2.84
N MET A 19 2.37 -7.63 2.35
CA MET A 19 2.29 -7.90 0.92
C MET A 19 1.31 -6.96 0.20
N TYR A 20 0.19 -6.63 0.84
CA TYR A 20 -0.78 -5.67 0.30
C TYR A 20 -0.14 -4.29 0.15
N VAL A 21 0.51 -3.80 1.21
CA VAL A 21 1.15 -2.49 1.24
C VAL A 21 2.28 -2.41 0.22
N MET A 22 3.12 -3.45 0.14
CA MET A 22 4.27 -3.45 -0.76
C MET A 22 3.83 -3.36 -2.23
N LEU A 23 2.86 -4.18 -2.64
CA LEU A 23 2.42 -4.25 -4.04
C LEU A 23 1.53 -3.07 -4.46
N ASN A 24 0.64 -2.59 -3.58
CA ASN A 24 -0.36 -1.59 -3.96
C ASN A 24 0.08 -0.16 -3.63
N PHE A 25 1.10 0.03 -2.78
CA PHE A 25 1.53 1.36 -2.33
C PHE A 25 3.04 1.53 -2.43
N ALA A 26 3.85 0.79 -1.68
CA ALA A 26 5.28 1.08 -1.55
C ALA A 26 5.98 1.11 -2.92
N LEU A 27 5.84 0.04 -3.73
CA LEU A 27 6.44 -0.04 -5.05
C LEU A 27 5.88 0.99 -6.05
N PRO A 28 4.55 1.07 -6.29
CA PRO A 28 4.02 2.02 -7.26
C PRO A 28 4.24 3.48 -6.86
N VAL A 29 4.08 3.83 -5.57
CA VAL A 29 4.33 5.20 -5.08
C VAL A 29 5.81 5.53 -5.17
N GLY A 30 6.69 4.60 -4.75
CA GLY A 30 8.13 4.78 -4.85
C GLY A 30 8.60 5.02 -6.28
N LEU A 31 8.18 4.18 -7.22
CA LEU A 31 8.54 4.30 -8.63
C LEU A 31 7.97 5.57 -9.27
N VAL A 32 6.68 5.85 -9.08
CA VAL A 32 6.02 7.02 -9.68
C VAL A 32 6.61 8.32 -9.15
N LEU A 33 6.79 8.47 -7.82
CA LEU A 33 7.39 9.68 -7.26
C LEU A 33 8.85 9.84 -7.66
N THR A 34 9.63 8.74 -7.71
CA THR A 34 11.02 8.82 -8.17
C THR A 34 11.07 9.30 -9.62
N ALA A 35 10.27 8.71 -10.50
CA ALA A 35 10.21 9.09 -11.90
C ALA A 35 9.79 10.56 -12.08
N LEU A 36 8.74 10.99 -11.37
CA LEU A 36 8.25 12.38 -11.44
C LEU A 36 9.30 13.38 -10.93
N VAL A 37 9.92 13.12 -9.78
CA VAL A 37 10.91 14.02 -9.20
C VAL A 37 12.20 14.04 -10.01
N SER A 38 12.63 12.91 -10.55
CA SER A 38 13.78 12.85 -11.47
C SER A 38 13.50 13.56 -12.80
N LEU A 39 12.29 13.46 -13.33
CA LEU A 39 11.90 14.19 -14.55
C LEU A 39 11.84 15.70 -14.30
N LEU A 40 11.32 16.12 -13.15
CA LEU A 40 11.30 17.51 -12.72
C LEU A 40 12.71 18.06 -12.50
N GLU A 41 13.57 17.30 -11.83
CA GLU A 41 14.98 17.66 -11.66
C GLU A 41 15.64 17.88 -13.01
N TYR A 42 15.56 16.90 -13.91
CA TYR A 42 16.13 17.03 -15.25
C TYR A 42 15.58 18.24 -16.02
N SER A 43 14.29 18.52 -15.90
CA SER A 43 13.67 19.67 -16.57
C SER A 43 14.11 21.02 -16.00
N LEU A 44 14.48 21.08 -14.71
CA LEU A 44 14.83 22.32 -14.02
C LEU A 44 16.34 22.61 -14.04
N THR A 45 17.17 21.59 -13.87
CA THR A 45 18.64 21.73 -13.78
C THR A 45 19.36 21.32 -15.06
N GLY A 46 18.71 20.58 -15.96
CA GLY A 46 19.34 19.98 -17.14
C GLY A 46 20.25 18.79 -16.82
N GLU A 47 20.45 18.47 -15.55
CA GLU A 47 21.35 17.42 -15.08
C GLU A 47 20.64 16.49 -14.10
N LEU A 48 20.89 15.19 -14.24
CA LEU A 48 20.32 14.17 -13.36
C LEU A 48 21.43 13.56 -12.52
N ILE A 49 21.47 13.92 -11.24
CA ILE A 49 22.50 13.42 -10.33
C ILE A 49 22.15 11.98 -9.93
N GLY A 50 22.82 11.01 -10.57
CA GLY A 50 22.51 9.59 -10.44
C GLY A 50 22.51 9.05 -9.00
N ILE A 51 23.28 9.64 -8.08
CA ILE A 51 23.34 9.19 -6.68
C ILE A 51 22.04 9.46 -5.90
N TRP A 52 21.27 10.48 -6.29
CA TRP A 52 20.01 10.83 -5.65
C TRP A 52 18.86 9.91 -6.06
N LEU A 53 18.97 9.25 -7.21
CA LEU A 53 17.93 8.39 -7.74
C LEU A 53 17.65 7.16 -6.85
N PRO A 54 18.63 6.34 -6.43
CA PRO A 54 18.39 5.24 -5.50
C PRO A 54 17.96 5.72 -4.10
N ILE A 55 18.48 6.86 -3.63
CA ILE A 55 18.09 7.45 -2.33
C ILE A 55 16.61 7.83 -2.34
N ARG A 56 16.16 8.55 -3.38
CA ARG A 56 14.75 8.93 -3.56
C ARG A 56 13.85 7.72 -3.66
N LEU A 57 14.27 6.70 -4.40
CA LEU A 57 13.50 5.47 -4.54
C LEU A 57 13.26 4.79 -3.19
N ILE A 58 14.31 4.67 -2.36
CA ILE A 58 14.18 4.09 -1.02
C ILE A 58 13.24 4.95 -0.17
N VAL A 59 13.48 6.27 -0.10
CA VAL A 59 12.66 7.19 0.71
C VAL A 59 11.19 7.17 0.29
N PHE A 60 10.90 7.26 -1.01
CA PHE A 60 9.53 7.25 -1.51
C PHE A 60 8.84 5.88 -1.35
N CYS A 61 9.58 4.78 -1.43
CA CYS A 61 9.07 3.45 -1.07
C CYS A 61 8.66 3.39 0.41
N PHE A 62 9.46 3.96 1.32
CA PHE A 62 9.12 4.06 2.75
C PHE A 62 7.86 4.89 2.97
N ILE A 63 7.75 6.05 2.31
CA ILE A 63 6.54 6.89 2.39
C ILE A 63 5.31 6.11 1.90
N GLY A 64 5.41 5.45 0.74
CA GLY A 64 4.36 4.60 0.22
C GLY A 64 3.99 3.45 1.17
N PHE A 65 4.97 2.87 1.85
CA PHE A 65 4.74 1.84 2.86
C PHE A 65 3.88 2.34 4.01
N PHE A 66 4.22 3.48 4.62
CA PHE A 66 3.44 4.03 5.73
C PHE A 66 2.02 4.40 5.29
N ILE A 67 1.86 5.05 4.14
CA ILE A 67 0.53 5.39 3.60
C ILE A 67 -0.31 4.13 3.39
N GLY A 68 0.27 3.10 2.77
CA GLY A 68 -0.41 1.82 2.56
C GLY A 68 -0.78 1.15 3.88
N MET A 69 0.09 1.20 4.89
CA MET A 69 -0.15 0.61 6.20
C MET A 69 -1.31 1.28 6.93
N PHE A 70 -1.34 2.61 6.98
CA PHE A 70 -2.45 3.37 7.56
C PHE A 70 -3.76 3.08 6.82
N ARG A 71 -3.73 3.02 5.48
CA ARG A 71 -4.92 2.71 4.68
C ARG A 71 -5.40 1.29 4.93
N TRP A 72 -4.49 0.32 4.98
CA TRP A 72 -4.83 -1.06 5.31
C TRP A 72 -5.51 -1.10 6.68
N GLN A 73 -4.89 -0.58 7.73
CA GLN A 73 -5.46 -0.57 9.09
C GLN A 73 -6.83 0.12 9.15
N THR A 74 -7.01 1.22 8.42
CA THR A 74 -8.27 1.96 8.41
C THR A 74 -9.40 1.16 7.76
N VAL A 75 -9.15 0.55 6.61
CA VAL A 75 -10.13 -0.31 5.93
C VAL A 75 -10.39 -1.56 6.76
N ASP A 76 -9.36 -2.08 7.41
CA ASP A 76 -9.40 -3.27 8.24
C ASP A 76 -10.28 -3.09 9.48
N LYS A 77 -10.13 -1.97 10.19
CA LYS A 77 -10.99 -1.58 11.31
C LYS A 77 -12.45 -1.45 10.87
N ARG A 78 -12.70 -0.82 9.71
CA ARG A 78 -14.06 -0.71 9.14
C ARG A 78 -14.64 -2.07 8.80
N TYR A 79 -13.83 -2.97 8.23
CA TYR A 79 -14.25 -4.33 7.92
C TYR A 79 -14.63 -5.10 9.19
N GLN A 80 -13.81 -5.06 10.25
CA GLN A 80 -14.11 -5.74 11.51
C GLN A 80 -15.45 -5.31 12.12
N GLN A 81 -15.84 -4.04 11.95
CA GLN A 81 -17.12 -3.53 12.44
C GLN A 81 -18.33 -4.02 11.62
N VAL A 82 -18.18 -4.17 10.30
CA VAL A 82 -19.31 -4.53 9.42
C VAL A 82 -19.38 -6.01 9.09
N ALA A 83 -18.29 -6.75 9.19
CA ALA A 83 -18.21 -8.17 8.84
C ALA A 83 -19.21 -9.05 9.62
N PRO A 84 -19.40 -8.88 10.95
CA PRO A 84 -20.40 -9.64 11.70
C PRO A 84 -21.82 -9.45 11.16
N LYS A 85 -22.16 -8.23 10.71
CA LYS A 85 -23.48 -7.90 10.15
C LYS A 85 -23.79 -8.68 8.87
N TYR A 86 -22.75 -9.09 8.13
CA TYR A 86 -22.88 -9.84 6.87
C TYR A 86 -22.52 -11.33 7.02
N GLY A 87 -22.31 -11.83 8.25
CA GLY A 87 -21.87 -13.21 8.49
C GLY A 87 -20.49 -13.54 7.91
N LEU A 88 -19.63 -12.53 7.74
CA LEU A 88 -18.29 -12.69 7.17
C LEU A 88 -17.25 -12.95 8.27
N PRO A 89 -16.17 -13.71 7.96
CA PRO A 89 -15.14 -14.03 8.94
C PRO A 89 -14.37 -12.78 9.37
N VAL A 90 -14.28 -12.56 10.69
CA VAL A 90 -13.56 -11.41 11.30
C VAL A 90 -12.11 -11.75 11.60
N GLN A 91 -11.85 -12.99 12.03
CA GLN A 91 -10.52 -13.53 12.22
C GLN A 91 -9.98 -14.00 10.87
N VAL A 92 -8.75 -13.62 10.55
CA VAL A 92 -8.01 -14.32 9.49
C VAL A 92 -7.54 -15.61 10.15
N GLU A 93 -8.17 -16.75 9.83
CA GLU A 93 -7.60 -18.05 10.21
C GLU A 93 -6.15 -18.03 9.71
N LYS A 94 -5.21 -17.97 10.67
CA LYS A 94 -3.82 -18.20 10.37
C LYS A 94 -3.77 -19.66 9.95
N GLY A 95 -3.78 -19.90 8.65
CA GLY A 95 -3.50 -21.22 8.10
C GLY A 95 -2.15 -21.63 8.66
N THR A 96 -2.18 -22.50 9.66
CA THR A 96 -1.03 -23.16 10.22
C THR A 96 -0.33 -23.83 9.05
N LYS A 97 0.86 -23.32 8.72
CA LYS A 97 1.84 -24.04 7.92
C LYS A 97 3.00 -24.37 8.84
#